data_AF-A0ABD2MRQ7-F1
#
_entry.id   AF-A0ABD2MRQ7-F1
#
_cell.length_a   1.000
_cell.length_b   1.000
_cell.length_c   1.000
_cell.angle_alpha   90.00
_cell.angle_beta   90.00
_cell.angle_gamma   90.00
#
_symmetry.space_group_name_H-M   'P 1'
#
loop_
_entity.id
_entity.type
_entity.pdbx_description
1 polymer ?
#
loop_
_entity_poly.entity_id
_entity_poly.type
_entity_poly.pdbx_seq_one_letter_code
_entity_poly.pdbx_strand_id
1 'polypeptide(L)'
;MSPRATFHFLVDALDAKTTVVRVLTIQLEGEDTVFQFPREQQLKEHHPALFGTTIVKNVIKGLKIRRKFRNIRITLADELQQEYLDKEGNVCFHDQYLDEVQGYVNPNPTAPQISRTNLDTNKPIHSVVKNLILEKFNGKNQNAKTFLSILVKECERLNIESSRYSEVLRLFVEGLALDWYLTFLKIKSLSYEWEFWQNSFLDTFSEVGWTEIKYAYTFRYLNGSLLDYALKKLNLLIDADPELTANSQMNFIVLGLPTDVRLRIYKCDLLSRDALMSRIRQLEPLVVNNDKKMNSSRNDRFNVVGNSERVENTSGGELKYKKLNRQVLKPCSHCAVKGFPNRFHPENTCRNFINNTKRNYKNDMIKSVNNTELEDSISSSDEAKHE
;
A
#
# COMPACT_ATOMS: atom_id res chain seq x y z
N MET A 1 2.50 8.66 62.88
CA MET A 1 3.49 8.20 61.89
C MET A 1 3.77 9.37 60.98
N SER A 2 5.02 9.80 60.83
CA SER A 2 5.35 10.90 59.92
C SER A 2 5.17 10.44 58.46
N PRO A 3 4.47 11.20 57.61
CA PRO A 3 4.28 10.83 56.21
C PRO A 3 5.63 10.80 55.49
N ARG A 4 5.76 9.95 54.47
CA ARG A 4 6.92 9.99 53.58
C ARG A 4 6.49 10.47 52.21
N ALA A 5 7.40 11.15 51.53
CA ALA A 5 7.21 11.61 50.17
C ALA A 5 8.41 11.24 49.30
N THR A 6 8.17 11.01 48.02
CA THR A 6 9.18 10.80 47.00
C THR A 6 9.36 12.09 46.21
N PHE A 7 10.59 12.60 46.16
CA PHE A 7 10.94 13.80 45.42
C PHE A 7 11.76 13.45 44.18
N HIS A 8 11.44 14.10 43.06
CA HIS A 8 12.21 13.98 41.81
C HIS A 8 13.17 15.14 41.63
N PHE A 9 14.46 14.84 41.53
CA PHE A 9 15.51 15.83 41.28
C PHE A 9 16.06 15.68 39.87
N LEU A 10 16.23 16.79 39.15
CA LEU A 10 16.84 16.85 37.81
C LEU A 10 17.97 17.87 37.79
N VAL A 11 19.08 17.51 37.15
CA VAL A 11 20.16 18.45 36.82
C VAL A 11 19.83 19.13 35.49
N ASP A 12 19.56 20.42 35.53
CA ASP A 12 19.17 21.20 34.35
C ASP A 12 20.10 22.40 34.11
N ALA A 13 20.09 22.93 32.89
CA ALA A 13 20.82 24.15 32.57
C ALA A 13 20.02 25.37 33.05
N LEU A 14 20.69 26.30 33.73
CA LEU A 14 20.12 27.63 33.99
C LEU A 14 20.39 28.53 32.78
N ASP A 15 21.64 28.53 32.29
CA ASP A 15 22.09 29.16 31.05
C ASP A 15 23.06 28.25 30.29
N ALA A 16 23.56 28.69 29.13
CA ALA A 16 24.52 27.94 28.33
C ALA A 16 25.73 27.41 29.14
N LYS A 17 26.16 28.15 30.18
CA LYS A 17 27.32 27.84 31.02
C LYS A 17 26.99 27.28 32.41
N THR A 18 25.81 27.55 32.96
CA THR A 18 25.46 27.24 34.35
C THR A 18 24.57 26.00 34.44
N THR A 19 24.80 25.15 35.42
CA THR A 19 24.01 23.92 35.65
C THR A 19 23.51 23.93 37.09
N VAL A 20 22.21 23.72 37.28
CA VAL A 20 21.52 23.77 38.57
C VAL A 20 20.74 22.48 38.82
N VAL A 21 20.52 22.15 40.10
CA VAL A 21 19.66 21.03 40.49
C VAL A 21 18.28 21.58 40.81
N ARG A 22 17.26 21.05 40.13
CA ARG A 22 15.84 21.38 40.30
C ARG A 22 15.13 20.22 41.00
N VAL A 23 14.19 20.52 41.88
CA VAL A 23 13.19 19.57 42.36
C VAL A 23 11.91 19.77 41.55
N LEU A 24 11.46 18.75 40.82
CA LEU A 24 10.35 18.89 39.87
C LEU A 24 9.01 18.49 40.48
N THR A 25 9.00 17.38 41.22
CA THR A 25 7.76 16.78 41.70
C THR A 25 7.90 16.22 43.11
N ILE A 26 6.74 16.10 43.77
CA ILE A 26 6.53 15.43 45.04
C ILE A 26 5.39 14.41 44.89
N GLN A 27 5.56 13.24 45.49
CA GLN A 27 4.54 12.17 45.54
C GLN A 27 4.45 11.63 46.96
N LEU A 28 3.26 11.60 47.54
CA LEU A 28 3.07 11.04 48.89
C LEU A 28 3.11 9.51 48.88
N GLU A 29 3.64 8.91 49.96
CA GLU A 29 3.67 7.46 50.13
C GLU A 29 2.24 6.94 50.33
N GLY A 30 1.76 6.14 49.37
CA GLY A 30 0.42 5.55 49.39
C GLY A 30 -0.52 6.15 48.33
N GLU A 31 -0.11 7.22 47.66
CA GLU A 31 -0.88 7.88 46.60
C GLU A 31 -0.20 7.72 45.23
N ASP A 32 -1.01 7.50 44.20
CA ASP A 32 -0.56 7.42 42.81
C ASP A 32 -0.46 8.82 42.15
N THR A 33 -0.99 9.84 42.82
CA THR A 33 -0.96 11.23 42.38
C THR A 33 0.42 11.85 42.58
N VAL A 34 0.93 12.47 41.53
CA VAL A 34 2.22 13.17 41.54
C VAL A 34 1.94 14.65 41.33
N PHE A 35 2.49 15.48 42.19
CA PHE A 35 2.29 16.93 42.15
C PHE A 35 3.56 17.63 41.66
N GLN A 36 3.40 18.64 40.81
CA GLN A 36 4.53 19.40 40.24
C GLN A 36 4.72 20.75 40.90
N PHE A 37 5.97 21.08 41.20
CA PHE A 37 6.36 22.42 41.64
C PHE A 37 6.37 23.40 40.45
N PRO A 38 5.81 24.62 40.60
CA PRO A 38 5.90 25.68 39.60
C PRO A 38 7.36 25.95 39.19
N ARG A 39 7.62 26.21 37.91
CA ARG A 39 9.00 26.34 37.37
C ARG A 39 9.89 27.33 38.13
N GLU A 40 9.28 28.40 38.62
CA GLU A 40 9.93 29.46 39.38
C GLU A 40 10.40 28.96 40.75
N GLN A 41 9.66 28.03 41.36
CA GLN A 41 9.90 27.51 42.70
C GLN A 41 10.79 26.26 42.73
N GLN A 42 11.14 25.66 41.59
CA GLN A 42 11.89 24.39 41.55
C GLN A 42 13.37 24.49 42.01
N LEU A 43 13.89 25.68 42.27
CA LEU A 43 15.29 25.90 42.61
C LEU A 43 15.57 25.65 44.09
N LYS A 44 16.82 25.30 44.40
CA LYS A 44 17.30 25.08 45.78
C LYS A 44 16.97 26.24 46.73
N GLU A 45 16.94 27.46 46.23
CA GLU A 45 16.67 28.67 47.01
C GLU A 45 15.28 28.66 47.66
N HIS A 46 14.30 28.03 47.02
CA HIS A 46 12.94 27.90 47.53
C HIS A 46 12.75 26.70 48.45
N HIS A 47 13.68 25.74 48.44
CA HIS A 47 13.57 24.50 49.23
C HIS A 47 14.73 24.34 50.25
N PRO A 48 15.00 25.34 51.12
CA PRO A 48 16.17 25.33 51.98
C PRO A 48 16.17 24.16 52.98
N ALA A 49 15.00 23.82 53.55
CA ALA A 49 14.85 22.71 54.49
C ALA A 49 15.11 21.37 53.81
N LEU A 50 14.54 21.14 52.63
CA LEU A 50 14.71 19.92 51.85
C LEU A 50 16.18 19.70 51.44
N PHE A 51 16.82 20.72 50.87
CA PHE A 51 18.23 20.67 50.45
C PHE A 51 19.23 20.68 51.63
N GLY A 52 18.75 21.01 52.83
CA GLY A 52 19.49 20.90 54.09
C GLY A 52 19.70 19.46 54.56
N THR A 53 18.82 18.53 54.15
CA THR A 53 18.85 17.13 54.59
C THR A 53 20.11 16.39 54.11
N THR A 54 20.63 15.49 54.95
CA THR A 54 21.80 14.66 54.61
C THR A 54 21.57 13.80 53.37
N ILE A 55 20.34 13.32 53.20
CA ILE A 55 19.91 12.51 52.06
C ILE A 55 20.04 13.32 50.76
N VAL A 56 19.45 14.51 50.68
CA VAL A 56 19.49 15.34 49.47
C VAL A 56 20.91 15.86 49.19
N LYS A 57 21.70 16.17 50.21
CA LYS A 57 23.13 16.50 50.05
C LYS A 57 23.93 15.38 49.38
N ASN A 58 23.66 14.11 49.72
CA ASN A 58 24.31 12.97 49.09
C ASN A 58 23.83 12.75 47.65
N VAL A 59 22.57 13.05 47.36
CA VAL A 59 21.98 12.98 46.02
C VAL A 59 22.65 13.96 45.08
N ILE A 60 22.79 15.22 45.51
CA ILE A 60 23.41 16.29 44.72
C ILE A 60 24.86 15.93 44.36
N LYS A 61 25.61 15.30 45.28
CA LYS A 61 26.97 14.82 44.99
C LYS A 61 27.03 13.81 43.84
N GLY A 62 25.97 13.02 43.62
CA GLY A 62 25.87 12.02 42.53
C GLY A 62 25.30 12.56 41.21
N LEU A 63 24.78 13.78 41.22
CA LEU A 63 24.10 14.46 40.13
C LEU A 63 25.02 15.49 39.45
N LYS A 64 26.09 15.00 38.82
CA LYS A 64 27.16 15.84 38.20
C LYS A 64 27.00 16.10 36.71
N ILE A 65 26.12 15.36 36.02
CA ILE A 65 25.97 15.39 34.56
C ILE A 65 24.60 16.01 34.23
N ARG A 66 24.56 16.93 33.25
CA ARG A 66 23.30 17.55 32.76
C ARG A 66 22.29 16.48 32.32
N ARG A 67 21.01 16.73 32.57
CA ARG A 67 19.87 15.84 32.32
C ARG A 67 19.85 14.54 33.13
N LYS A 68 20.76 14.35 34.09
CA LYS A 68 20.68 13.24 35.04
C LYS A 68 19.63 13.55 36.11
N PHE A 69 18.86 12.55 36.49
CA PHE A 69 17.83 12.68 37.52
C PHE A 69 17.95 11.59 38.60
N ARG A 70 17.29 11.80 39.74
CA ARG A 70 17.14 10.82 40.82
C ARG A 70 15.80 11.02 41.55
N ASN A 71 15.15 9.92 41.88
CA ASN A 71 13.97 9.90 42.75
C ASN A 71 14.41 9.44 44.14
N ILE A 72 14.06 10.18 45.18
CA ILE A 72 14.43 9.85 46.55
C ILE A 72 13.22 9.94 47.46
N ARG A 73 13.08 8.90 48.26
CA ARG A 73 12.11 8.85 49.35
C ARG A 73 12.67 9.52 50.59
N ILE A 74 11.92 10.47 51.14
CA ILE A 74 12.26 11.25 52.32
C ILE A 74 11.10 11.15 53.31
N THR A 75 11.42 10.98 54.60
CA THR A 75 10.41 11.07 55.66
C THR A 75 10.23 12.55 55.99
N LEU A 76 8.99 13.05 55.90
CA LEU A 76 8.66 14.44 56.19
C LEU A 76 8.59 14.60 57.72
N ALA A 77 9.69 15.08 58.32
CA ALA A 77 9.70 15.51 59.72
C ALA A 77 8.91 16.83 59.87
N ASP A 78 8.55 17.23 61.10
CA ASP A 78 7.61 18.32 61.39
C ASP A 78 7.88 19.62 60.59
N GLU A 79 9.15 20.01 60.39
CA GLU A 79 9.54 21.19 59.60
C GLU A 79 9.23 21.04 58.10
N LEU A 80 9.50 19.87 57.50
CA LEU A 80 9.20 19.60 56.09
C LEU A 80 7.72 19.35 55.90
N GLN A 81 7.05 18.73 56.87
CA GLN A 81 5.62 18.47 56.80
C GLN A 81 4.84 19.78 56.71
N GLN A 82 5.20 20.80 57.49
CA GLN A 82 4.56 22.13 57.42
C GLN A 82 4.83 22.87 56.10
N GLU A 83 5.92 22.56 55.41
CA GLU A 83 6.30 23.24 54.15
C GLU A 83 5.60 22.64 52.93
N TYR A 84 5.35 21.31 52.92
CA TYR A 84 4.80 20.58 51.76
C TYR A 84 3.37 20.05 51.96
N LEU A 85 2.82 20.13 53.18
CA LEU A 85 1.49 19.63 53.51
C LEU A 85 0.70 20.65 54.35
N ASP A 86 -0.60 20.74 54.08
CA ASP A 86 -1.51 21.51 54.91
C ASP A 86 -1.93 20.73 56.18
N LYS A 87 -2.85 21.30 56.97
CA LYS A 87 -3.38 20.68 58.20
C LYS A 87 -4.27 19.45 57.91
N GLU A 88 -4.75 19.30 56.68
CA GLU A 88 -5.62 18.21 56.25
C GLU A 88 -4.83 17.10 55.51
N GLY A 89 -3.55 17.32 55.22
CA GLY A 89 -2.67 16.38 54.55
C GLY A 89 -2.59 16.56 53.03
N ASN A 90 -3.14 17.64 52.47
CA ASN A 90 -3.04 17.93 51.04
C ASN A 90 -1.67 18.51 50.69
N VAL A 91 -1.19 18.22 49.48
CA VAL A 91 0.08 18.74 48.98
C VAL A 91 -0.05 20.22 48.60
N CYS A 92 0.60 21.07 49.37
CA CYS A 92 0.69 22.50 49.12
C CYS A 92 2.12 22.98 49.34
N PHE A 93 2.52 24.04 48.65
CA PHE A 93 3.81 24.68 48.83
C PHE A 93 3.62 26.19 48.94
N HIS A 94 4.04 26.79 50.05
CA HIS A 94 3.82 28.22 50.36
C HIS A 94 2.36 28.67 50.15
N ASP A 95 1.41 27.94 50.73
CA ASP A 95 -0.04 28.18 50.62
C ASP A 95 -0.64 28.06 49.20
N GLN A 96 0.13 27.55 48.23
CA GLN A 96 -0.34 27.25 46.88
C GLN A 96 -0.49 25.73 46.71
N TYR A 97 -1.66 25.28 46.26
CA TYR A 97 -1.86 23.89 45.87
C TYR A 97 -1.11 23.58 44.57
N LEU A 98 -0.44 22.44 44.54
CA LEU A 98 0.33 22.01 43.39
C LEU A 98 -0.56 21.33 42.36
N ASP A 99 -0.22 21.51 41.08
CA ASP A 99 -0.95 20.86 39.98
C ASP A 99 -0.60 19.37 39.91
N GLU A 100 -1.62 18.54 39.70
CA GLU A 100 -1.46 17.12 39.44
C GLU A 100 -0.84 16.87 38.05
N VAL A 101 0.19 16.04 38.01
CA VAL A 101 0.84 15.61 36.78
C VAL A 101 0.18 14.34 36.26
N GLN A 102 -0.68 14.49 35.24
CA GLN A 102 -1.21 13.35 34.53
C GLN A 102 -0.10 12.65 33.72
N GLY A 103 0.11 11.35 33.97
CA GLY A 103 1.06 10.54 33.20
C GLY A 103 2.52 10.54 33.68
N TYR A 104 2.80 10.89 34.94
CA TYR A 104 4.16 10.78 35.49
C TYR A 104 4.62 9.32 35.58
N VAL A 105 5.48 8.89 34.65
CA VAL A 105 6.09 7.55 34.67
C VAL A 105 7.29 7.56 35.62
N ASN A 106 7.14 6.94 36.79
CA ASN A 106 8.27 6.65 37.70
C ASN A 106 9.30 5.77 36.95
N PRO A 107 10.56 6.20 36.72
CA PRO A 107 11.50 5.46 35.88
C PRO A 107 12.08 4.16 36.50
N ASN A 108 11.55 3.68 37.63
CA ASN A 108 11.99 2.44 38.27
C ASN A 108 10.91 1.35 38.15
N PRO A 109 11.12 0.32 37.31
CA PRO A 109 10.14 -0.76 37.14
C PRO A 109 10.40 -1.84 38.18
N THR A 110 9.45 -2.07 39.09
CA THR A 110 9.39 -3.35 39.81
C THR A 110 7.94 -3.75 40.07
N ALA A 111 7.20 -4.07 39.00
CA ALA A 111 6.19 -5.12 38.96
C ALA A 111 5.61 -5.21 37.54
N PRO A 112 5.36 -6.42 37.00
CA PRO A 112 4.79 -6.57 35.67
C PRO A 112 3.27 -6.71 35.79
N GLN A 113 2.48 -5.73 35.32
CA GLN A 113 1.11 -5.98 34.87
C GLN A 113 0.70 -5.13 33.66
N ILE A 114 0.65 -5.86 32.55
CA ILE A 114 -0.30 -5.83 31.43
C ILE A 114 -1.48 -4.83 31.55
N SER A 115 -1.64 -4.07 30.45
CA SER A 115 -2.87 -3.43 29.94
C SER A 115 -3.29 -2.05 30.48
N ARG A 116 -2.92 -0.97 29.78
CA ARG A 116 -3.75 -0.28 28.75
C ARG A 116 -3.16 1.09 28.40
N THR A 117 -3.00 1.32 27.10
CA THR A 117 -3.05 2.61 26.39
C THR A 117 -2.60 3.86 27.16
N ASN A 118 -1.31 4.16 27.11
CA ASN A 118 -0.85 5.55 27.08
C ASN A 118 -0.21 5.77 25.72
N LEU A 119 -0.78 6.70 24.96
CA LEU A 119 -0.24 7.24 23.72
C LEU A 119 1.15 7.80 24.01
N ASP A 120 2.14 6.99 23.65
CA ASP A 120 3.55 7.31 23.71
C ASP A 120 3.88 8.30 22.58
N THR A 121 3.35 9.52 22.66
CA THR A 121 3.52 10.58 21.64
C THR A 121 4.98 10.99 21.43
N ASN A 122 5.88 10.59 22.34
CA ASN A 122 7.30 10.92 22.30
C ASN A 122 8.23 9.82 21.76
N LYS A 123 7.70 8.70 21.24
CA LYS A 123 8.58 7.79 20.49
C LYS A 123 9.12 8.49 19.25
N PRO A 124 10.46 8.51 19.05
CA PRO A 124 11.03 9.09 17.84
C PRO A 124 10.45 8.34 16.65
N ILE A 125 9.99 9.07 15.63
CA ILE A 125 9.19 8.48 14.54
C ILE A 125 9.94 7.33 13.86
N HIS A 126 11.26 7.45 13.76
CA HIS A 126 12.17 6.44 13.22
C HIS A 126 12.16 5.10 13.99
N SER A 127 11.74 5.08 15.26
CA SER A 127 11.58 3.85 16.05
C SER A 127 10.23 3.17 15.79
N VAL A 128 9.17 3.97 15.65
CA VAL A 128 7.81 3.47 15.36
C VAL A 128 7.72 2.99 13.91
N VAL A 129 8.39 3.70 12.99
CA VAL A 129 8.41 3.41 11.56
C VAL A 129 9.03 2.07 11.21
N LYS A 130 9.93 1.53 12.03
CA LYS A 130 10.45 0.17 11.83
C LYS A 130 9.36 -0.91 11.88
N ASN A 131 8.23 -0.60 12.51
CA ASN A 131 7.09 -1.51 12.63
C ASN A 131 6.02 -1.26 11.57
N LEU A 132 6.19 -0.23 10.71
CA LEU A 132 5.34 0.00 9.54
C LEU A 132 5.73 -0.98 8.44
N ILE A 133 4.74 -1.67 7.88
CA ILE A 133 4.95 -2.61 6.77
C ILE A 133 4.37 -1.97 5.52
N LEU A 134 5.18 -1.17 4.85
CA LEU A 134 4.79 -0.46 3.64
C LEU A 134 5.96 -0.37 2.66
N GLU A 135 5.68 -0.59 1.38
CA GLU A 135 6.65 -0.37 0.31
C GLU A 135 6.81 1.14 0.05
N LYS A 136 8.03 1.57 -0.26
CA LYS A 136 8.27 2.97 -0.61
C LYS A 136 7.58 3.33 -1.91
N PHE A 137 6.97 4.51 -1.95
CA PHE A 137 6.31 5.04 -3.12
C PHE A 137 7.30 5.81 -4.00
N ASN A 138 7.35 5.45 -5.28
CA ASN A 138 8.23 6.08 -6.27
C ASN A 138 7.47 6.75 -7.43
N GLY A 139 6.14 6.82 -7.35
CA GLY A 139 5.28 7.39 -8.39
C GLY A 139 4.86 6.41 -9.50
N LYS A 140 5.40 5.19 -9.53
CA LYS A 140 5.12 4.20 -10.59
C LYS A 140 4.76 2.81 -10.07
N ASN A 141 5.15 2.49 -8.84
CA ASN A 141 5.01 1.13 -8.31
C ASN A 141 3.60 0.79 -7.82
N GLN A 142 2.80 1.79 -7.46
CA GLN A 142 1.42 1.61 -6.98
C GLN A 142 0.62 2.90 -7.16
N ASN A 143 -0.70 2.80 -7.04
CA ASN A 143 -1.59 3.98 -7.07
C ASN A 143 -1.40 4.88 -5.85
N ALA A 144 -1.36 6.19 -6.04
CA ALA A 144 -1.18 7.17 -4.97
C ALA A 144 -2.29 7.15 -3.90
N LYS A 145 -3.57 7.01 -4.32
CA LYS A 145 -4.73 6.90 -3.43
C LYS A 145 -4.67 5.62 -2.60
N THR A 146 -4.35 4.51 -3.24
CA THR A 146 -4.16 3.22 -2.55
C THR A 146 -3.01 3.30 -1.56
N PHE A 147 -1.85 3.81 -1.97
CA PHE A 147 -0.68 4.00 -1.11
C PHE A 147 -1.01 4.81 0.15
N LEU A 148 -1.61 6.00 -0.01
CA LEU A 148 -1.97 6.84 1.14
C LEU A 148 -2.98 6.16 2.05
N SER A 149 -3.95 5.42 1.49
CA SER A 149 -4.92 4.68 2.30
C SER A 149 -4.26 3.59 3.17
N ILE A 150 -3.23 2.91 2.65
CA ILE A 150 -2.48 1.90 3.39
C ILE A 150 -1.60 2.58 4.44
N LEU A 151 -0.92 3.68 4.09
CA LEU A 151 -0.12 4.47 5.02
C LEU A 151 -0.94 4.93 6.23
N VAL A 152 -2.12 5.52 5.98
CA VAL A 152 -3.00 6.01 7.06
C VAL A 152 -3.45 4.86 7.96
N LYS A 153 -3.92 3.74 7.38
CA LYS A 153 -4.30 2.55 8.16
C LYS A 153 -3.15 1.98 9.00
N GLU A 154 -1.94 1.98 8.46
CA GLU A 154 -0.75 1.53 9.19
C GLU A 154 -0.34 2.50 10.30
N CYS A 155 -0.49 3.81 10.08
CA CYS A 155 -0.32 4.83 11.11
C CYS A 155 -1.35 4.68 12.24
N GLU A 156 -2.63 4.47 11.90
CA GLU A 156 -3.72 4.20 12.85
C GLU A 156 -3.45 2.94 13.66
N ARG A 157 -3.02 1.84 13.00
CA ARG A 157 -2.65 0.57 13.65
C ARG A 157 -1.56 0.76 14.71
N LEU A 158 -0.64 1.70 14.49
CA LEU A 158 0.46 2.03 15.40
C LEU A 158 0.14 3.19 16.36
N ASN A 159 -1.09 3.71 16.36
CA ASN A 159 -1.52 4.87 17.14
C ASN A 159 -0.61 6.10 16.92
N ILE A 160 -0.21 6.33 15.67
CA ILE A 160 0.48 7.56 15.28
C ILE A 160 -0.58 8.67 15.15
N GLU A 161 -0.29 9.83 15.71
CA GLU A 161 -1.15 11.01 15.60
C GLU A 161 -1.14 11.56 14.17
N SER A 162 -2.29 12.03 13.68
CA SER A 162 -2.46 12.57 12.32
C SER A 162 -1.54 13.75 12.01
N SER A 163 -1.21 14.56 13.01
CA SER A 163 -0.24 15.66 12.91
C SER A 163 1.15 15.21 12.46
N ARG A 164 1.49 13.93 12.69
CA ARG A 164 2.80 13.35 12.37
C ARG A 164 2.79 12.54 11.07
N TYR A 165 1.65 12.44 10.37
CA TYR A 165 1.56 11.64 9.13
C TYR A 165 2.46 12.18 8.02
N SER A 166 2.65 13.50 7.95
CA SER A 166 3.58 14.14 7.01
C SER A 166 5.03 13.68 7.26
N GLU A 167 5.46 13.60 8.51
CA GLU A 167 6.79 13.09 8.88
C GLU A 167 6.94 11.60 8.52
N VAL A 168 5.90 10.78 8.73
CA VAL A 168 5.91 9.37 8.30
C VAL A 168 6.01 9.27 6.79
N LEU A 169 5.20 10.05 6.05
CA LEU A 169 5.16 10.07 4.59
C LEU A 169 6.57 10.24 4.00
N ARG A 170 7.38 11.16 4.56
CA ARG A 170 8.77 11.39 4.14
C ARG A 170 9.62 10.12 4.08
N LEU A 171 9.39 9.18 5.00
CA LEU A 171 10.20 7.95 5.13
C LEU A 171 9.79 6.88 4.11
N PHE A 172 8.59 7.01 3.53
CA PHE A 172 8.02 6.08 2.56
C PHE A 172 7.86 6.66 1.16
N VAL A 173 8.47 7.81 0.87
CA VAL A 173 8.56 8.36 -0.49
C VAL A 173 10.00 8.38 -0.98
N GLU A 174 10.20 8.09 -2.26
CA GLU A 174 11.49 8.11 -2.94
C GLU A 174 11.39 8.64 -4.37
N GLY A 175 12.54 8.96 -4.97
CA GLY A 175 12.60 9.53 -6.32
C GLY A 175 11.81 10.83 -6.45
N LEU A 176 10.98 10.94 -7.49
CA LEU A 176 10.18 12.14 -7.78
C LEU A 176 9.20 12.49 -6.65
N ALA A 177 8.66 11.50 -5.95
CA ALA A 177 7.78 11.73 -4.81
C ALA A 177 8.51 12.37 -3.62
N LEU A 178 9.79 12.05 -3.46
CA LEU A 178 10.63 12.69 -2.47
C LEU A 178 10.97 14.14 -2.87
N ASP A 179 11.31 14.38 -4.13
CA ASP A 179 11.57 15.74 -4.62
C ASP A 179 10.34 16.64 -4.46
N TRP A 180 9.15 16.09 -4.75
CA TRP A 180 7.87 16.74 -4.44
C TRP A 180 7.74 17.06 -2.96
N TYR A 181 7.97 16.09 -2.07
CA TYR A 181 7.83 16.29 -0.62
C TYR A 181 8.74 17.41 -0.12
N LEU A 182 10.02 17.41 -0.54
CA LEU A 182 10.98 18.43 -0.13
C LEU A 182 10.63 19.81 -0.69
N THR A 183 10.09 19.88 -1.90
CA THR A 183 9.63 21.13 -2.52
C THR A 183 8.40 21.66 -1.80
N PHE A 184 7.42 20.78 -1.54
CA PHE A 184 6.22 21.12 -0.80
C PHE A 184 6.55 21.62 0.60
N LEU A 185 7.50 20.98 1.30
CA LEU A 185 8.00 21.42 2.61
C LEU A 185 8.71 22.79 2.60
N LYS A 186 9.27 23.20 1.46
CA LYS A 186 9.87 24.54 1.31
C LYS A 186 8.82 25.61 1.07
N ILE A 187 7.77 25.27 0.32
CA ILE A 187 6.66 26.17 -0.03
C ILE A 187 5.66 26.27 1.13
N LYS A 188 5.48 25.19 1.89
CA LYS A 188 4.51 24.99 2.97
C LYS A 188 5.22 24.45 4.20
N SER A 189 4.82 24.86 5.40
CA SER A 189 5.39 24.38 6.66
C SER A 189 4.84 22.99 7.07
N LEU A 190 5.53 22.31 7.98
CA LEU A 190 5.01 21.10 8.65
C LEU A 190 3.78 21.37 9.54
N SER A 191 3.44 22.64 9.78
CA SER A 191 2.31 23.04 10.62
C SER A 191 0.96 22.93 9.93
N TYR A 192 0.92 22.62 8.63
CA TYR A 192 -0.33 22.37 7.93
C TYR A 192 -0.90 21.01 8.28
N GLU A 193 -2.23 20.94 8.35
CA GLU A 193 -2.97 19.71 8.63
C GLU A 193 -2.69 18.63 7.57
N TRP A 194 -2.80 17.36 7.99
CA TRP A 194 -2.59 16.21 7.12
C TRP A 194 -3.44 16.23 5.85
N GLU A 195 -4.68 16.72 5.93
CA GLU A 195 -5.58 16.82 4.78
C GLU A 195 -4.97 17.63 3.62
N PHE A 196 -4.23 18.69 3.93
CA PHE A 196 -3.57 19.51 2.93
C PHE A 196 -2.42 18.76 2.22
N TRP A 197 -1.66 17.98 2.98
CA TRP A 197 -0.62 17.10 2.45
C TRP A 197 -1.21 16.01 1.57
N GLN A 198 -2.29 15.37 2.03
CA GLN A 198 -2.99 14.32 1.31
C GLN A 198 -3.55 14.82 -0.02
N ASN A 199 -4.27 15.94 -0.02
CA ASN A 199 -4.87 16.48 -1.24
C ASN A 199 -3.80 16.87 -2.26
N SER A 200 -2.75 17.60 -1.85
CA SER A 200 -1.68 17.98 -2.78
C SER A 200 -0.88 16.79 -3.32
N PHE A 201 -0.68 15.74 -2.52
CA PHE A 201 -0.04 14.51 -2.97
C PHE A 201 -0.90 13.82 -4.03
N LEU A 202 -2.21 13.72 -3.80
CA LEU A 202 -3.15 13.15 -4.76
C LEU A 202 -3.21 14.00 -6.04
N ASP A 203 -3.29 15.32 -5.95
CA ASP A 203 -3.30 16.19 -7.14
C ASP A 203 -2.04 15.98 -8.01
N THR A 204 -0.90 15.64 -7.40
CA THR A 204 0.36 15.43 -8.12
C THR A 204 0.51 14.01 -8.67
N PHE A 205 0.04 13.00 -7.94
CA PHE A 205 0.36 11.58 -8.21
C PHE A 205 -0.86 10.69 -8.48
N SER A 206 -2.09 11.19 -8.40
CA SER A 206 -3.32 10.40 -8.62
C SER A 206 -3.72 10.25 -10.09
N GLU A 207 -3.05 10.95 -11.02
CA GLU A 207 -3.32 10.79 -12.44
C GLU A 207 -2.98 9.36 -12.89
N VAL A 208 -4.03 8.57 -13.08
CA VAL A 208 -3.95 7.30 -13.81
C VAL A 208 -4.39 7.59 -15.24
N GLY A 209 -3.47 7.45 -16.19
CA GLY A 209 -3.79 7.62 -17.60
C GLY A 209 -4.76 6.54 -18.09
N TRP A 210 -5.52 6.88 -19.14
CA TRP A 210 -6.38 5.91 -19.83
C TRP A 210 -5.61 4.70 -20.38
N THR A 211 -4.31 4.85 -20.60
CA THR A 211 -3.43 3.77 -21.07
C THR A 211 -3.27 2.68 -20.00
N GLU A 212 -3.08 3.08 -18.75
CA GLU A 212 -2.95 2.22 -17.58
C GLU A 212 -4.26 1.50 -17.29
N ILE A 213 -5.39 2.21 -17.34
CA ILE A 213 -6.74 1.64 -17.19
C ILE A 213 -7.00 0.62 -18.29
N LYS A 214 -6.75 0.99 -19.56
CA LYS A 214 -6.91 0.10 -20.71
C LYS A 214 -6.04 -1.14 -20.57
N TYR A 215 -4.78 -0.98 -20.16
CA TYR A 215 -3.89 -2.10 -19.92
C TYR A 215 -4.45 -3.02 -18.83
N ALA A 216 -4.81 -2.48 -17.67
CA ALA A 216 -5.36 -3.23 -16.55
C ALA A 216 -6.61 -4.00 -16.96
N TYR A 217 -7.54 -3.38 -17.69
CA TYR A 217 -8.81 -4.00 -18.11
C TYR A 217 -8.60 -5.08 -19.19
N THR A 218 -7.65 -4.88 -20.11
CA THR A 218 -7.38 -5.83 -21.21
C THR A 218 -6.33 -6.90 -20.89
N PHE A 219 -5.65 -6.79 -19.74
CA PHE A 219 -4.66 -7.78 -19.28
C PHE A 219 -5.27 -9.20 -19.21
N ARG A 220 -4.69 -10.15 -19.93
CA ARG A 220 -5.22 -11.50 -20.12
C ARG A 220 -4.15 -12.56 -19.89
N TYR A 221 -4.60 -13.75 -19.54
CA TYR A 221 -3.73 -14.90 -19.36
C TYR A 221 -3.09 -15.28 -20.70
N LEU A 222 -1.78 -15.51 -20.68
CA LEU A 222 -1.03 -16.01 -21.83
C LEU A 222 -0.42 -17.38 -21.53
N ASN A 223 0.31 -17.48 -20.42
CA ASN A 223 1.00 -18.68 -19.96
C ASN A 223 1.33 -18.57 -18.45
N GLY A 224 1.79 -19.67 -17.85
CA GLY A 224 2.19 -19.73 -16.45
C GLY A 224 1.09 -20.20 -15.51
N SER A 225 1.14 -19.76 -14.26
CA SER A 225 0.09 -20.10 -13.29
C SER A 225 -1.17 -19.26 -13.51
N LEU A 226 -2.35 -19.89 -13.47
CA LEU A 226 -3.62 -19.18 -13.49
C LEU A 226 -3.82 -18.35 -12.22
N LEU A 227 -3.37 -18.86 -11.07
CA LEU A 227 -3.44 -18.14 -9.81
C LEU A 227 -2.56 -16.89 -9.84
N ASP A 228 -1.32 -17.00 -10.33
CA ASP A 228 -0.41 -15.85 -10.46
C ASP A 228 -1.00 -14.79 -11.40
N TYR A 229 -1.58 -15.23 -12.52
CA TYR A 229 -2.31 -14.33 -13.41
C TYR A 229 -3.45 -13.62 -12.69
N ALA A 230 -4.28 -14.34 -11.95
CA ALA A 230 -5.46 -13.79 -11.29
C ALA A 230 -5.07 -12.76 -10.21
N LEU A 231 -4.03 -13.05 -9.42
CA LEU A 231 -3.48 -12.11 -8.44
C LEU A 231 -2.90 -10.87 -9.10
N LYS A 232 -2.10 -11.05 -10.16
CA LYS A 232 -1.52 -9.92 -10.91
C LYS A 232 -2.60 -9.06 -11.55
N LYS A 233 -3.62 -9.68 -12.16
CA LYS A 233 -4.76 -8.99 -12.74
C LYS A 233 -5.53 -8.21 -11.68
N LEU A 234 -5.76 -8.80 -10.50
CA LEU A 234 -6.45 -8.13 -9.40
C LEU A 234 -5.69 -6.88 -8.94
N ASN A 235 -4.38 -7.00 -8.74
CA ASN A 235 -3.53 -5.85 -8.35
C ASN A 235 -3.60 -4.74 -9.41
N LEU A 236 -3.42 -5.09 -10.69
CA LEU A 236 -3.53 -4.11 -11.79
C LEU A 236 -4.88 -3.39 -11.81
N LEU A 237 -5.98 -4.08 -11.51
CA LEU A 237 -7.31 -3.49 -11.48
C LEU A 237 -7.48 -2.54 -10.28
N ILE A 238 -6.99 -2.92 -9.11
CA ILE A 238 -7.05 -2.09 -7.89
C ILE A 238 -6.18 -0.84 -8.05
N ASP A 239 -5.02 -0.97 -8.68
CA ASP A 239 -4.11 0.16 -8.91
C ASP A 239 -4.63 1.11 -9.98
N ALA A 240 -5.21 0.58 -11.07
CA ALA A 240 -5.71 1.42 -12.16
C ALA A 240 -7.07 2.06 -11.83
N ASP A 241 -7.93 1.36 -11.08
CA ASP A 241 -9.27 1.81 -10.74
C ASP A 241 -9.67 1.35 -9.32
N PRO A 242 -9.30 2.14 -8.29
CA PRO A 242 -9.60 1.82 -6.89
C PRO A 242 -11.11 1.75 -6.58
N GLU A 243 -11.96 2.35 -7.41
CA GLU A 243 -13.41 2.42 -7.20
C GLU A 243 -14.14 1.25 -7.88
N LEU A 244 -13.42 0.45 -8.66
CA LEU A 244 -13.96 -0.72 -9.32
C LEU A 244 -14.52 -1.73 -8.33
N THR A 245 -15.81 -2.04 -8.46
CA THR A 245 -16.48 -2.97 -7.54
C THR A 245 -15.85 -4.37 -7.53
N ALA A 246 -15.97 -5.08 -6.41
CA ALA A 246 -15.51 -6.48 -6.28
C ALA A 246 -16.04 -7.38 -7.39
N ASN A 247 -17.32 -7.23 -7.74
CA ASN A 247 -17.97 -7.99 -8.81
C ASN A 247 -17.34 -7.69 -10.18
N SER A 248 -17.10 -6.41 -10.48
CA SER A 248 -16.43 -6.02 -11.73
C SER A 248 -15.01 -6.56 -11.79
N GLN A 249 -14.25 -6.48 -10.69
CA GLN A 249 -12.90 -7.05 -10.60
C GLN A 249 -12.90 -8.55 -10.90
N MET A 250 -13.80 -9.32 -10.27
CA MET A 250 -13.97 -10.75 -10.54
C MET A 250 -14.32 -11.02 -12.00
N ASN A 251 -15.26 -10.26 -12.58
CA ASN A 251 -15.64 -10.40 -13.98
C ASN A 251 -14.43 -10.18 -14.92
N PHE A 252 -13.63 -9.12 -14.69
CA PHE A 252 -12.44 -8.84 -15.51
C PHE A 252 -11.37 -9.92 -15.40
N ILE A 253 -11.19 -10.53 -14.23
CA ILE A 253 -10.30 -11.68 -14.06
C ILE A 253 -10.81 -12.86 -14.89
N VAL A 254 -12.09 -13.23 -14.74
CA VAL A 254 -12.68 -14.37 -15.45
C VAL A 254 -12.68 -14.17 -16.97
N LEU A 255 -12.95 -12.96 -17.44
CA LEU A 255 -12.96 -12.63 -18.87
C LEU A 255 -11.59 -12.80 -19.53
N GLY A 256 -10.50 -12.59 -18.79
CA GLY A 256 -9.14 -12.74 -19.28
C GLY A 256 -8.55 -14.15 -19.15
N LEU A 257 -9.28 -15.11 -18.59
CA LEU A 257 -8.89 -16.52 -18.54
C LEU A 257 -9.09 -17.24 -19.89
N PRO A 258 -8.38 -18.36 -20.14
CA PRO A 258 -8.65 -19.23 -21.28
C PRO A 258 -10.10 -19.71 -21.32
N THR A 259 -10.66 -19.85 -22.52
CA THR A 259 -12.06 -20.28 -22.71
C THR A 259 -12.39 -21.58 -21.96
N ASP A 260 -11.49 -22.57 -22.00
CA ASP A 260 -11.69 -23.88 -21.36
C ASP A 260 -11.81 -23.78 -19.83
N VAL A 261 -11.09 -22.83 -19.22
CA VAL A 261 -11.13 -22.55 -17.78
C VAL A 261 -12.38 -21.75 -17.45
N ARG A 262 -12.66 -20.70 -18.24
CA ARG A 262 -13.80 -19.80 -18.05
C ARG A 262 -15.14 -20.54 -18.07
N LEU A 263 -15.31 -21.52 -18.97
CA LEU A 263 -16.54 -22.33 -19.05
C LEU A 263 -16.82 -23.18 -17.79
N ARG A 264 -15.82 -23.38 -16.92
CA ARG A 264 -15.93 -24.18 -15.69
C ARG A 264 -16.13 -23.32 -14.44
N ILE A 265 -16.26 -22.01 -14.62
CA ILE A 265 -16.49 -21.03 -13.57
C ILE A 265 -17.91 -20.49 -13.74
N TYR A 266 -18.79 -20.83 -12.82
CA TYR A 266 -20.17 -20.33 -12.79
C TYR A 266 -20.24 -19.09 -11.91
N LYS A 267 -20.93 -18.05 -12.42
CA LYS A 267 -21.02 -16.75 -11.73
C LYS A 267 -21.77 -16.83 -10.39
N CYS A 268 -22.75 -17.74 -10.28
CA CYS A 268 -23.55 -17.94 -9.07
C CYS A 268 -22.75 -18.53 -7.89
N ASP A 269 -21.63 -19.18 -8.15
CA ASP A 269 -20.82 -19.87 -7.12
C ASP A 269 -19.77 -18.94 -6.49
N LEU A 270 -19.64 -17.70 -7.01
CA LEU A 270 -18.59 -16.76 -6.64
C LEU A 270 -19.12 -15.67 -5.73
N LEU A 271 -19.12 -15.96 -4.43
CA LEU A 271 -19.54 -15.00 -3.40
C LEU A 271 -18.42 -14.04 -2.97
N SER A 272 -17.14 -14.38 -3.24
CA SER A 272 -15.98 -13.57 -2.84
C SER A 272 -14.79 -13.70 -3.79
N ARG A 273 -13.86 -12.75 -3.70
CA ARG A 273 -12.58 -12.79 -4.43
C ARG A 273 -11.78 -14.06 -4.08
N ASP A 274 -11.76 -14.45 -2.81
CA ASP A 274 -11.02 -15.64 -2.34
C ASP A 274 -11.63 -16.95 -2.86
N ALA A 275 -12.97 -17.00 -2.98
CA ALA A 275 -13.66 -18.12 -3.60
C ALA A 275 -13.26 -18.26 -5.07
N LEU A 276 -13.17 -17.13 -5.80
CA LEU A 276 -12.67 -17.13 -7.18
C LEU A 276 -11.22 -17.61 -7.27
N MET A 277 -10.31 -17.08 -6.44
CA MET A 277 -8.90 -17.50 -6.44
C MET A 277 -8.75 -18.99 -6.15
N SER A 278 -9.49 -19.49 -5.15
CA SER A 278 -9.52 -20.92 -4.79
C SER A 278 -10.02 -21.77 -5.96
N ARG A 279 -11.07 -21.32 -6.65
CA ARG A 279 -11.61 -22.03 -7.81
C ARG A 279 -10.63 -22.03 -8.99
N ILE A 280 -9.99 -20.90 -9.28
CA ILE A 280 -8.96 -20.79 -10.32
C ILE A 280 -7.81 -21.77 -10.04
N ARG A 281 -7.33 -21.83 -8.80
CA ARG A 281 -6.28 -22.75 -8.38
C ARG A 281 -6.66 -24.22 -8.55
N GLN A 282 -7.94 -24.59 -8.38
CA GLN A 282 -8.40 -25.96 -8.66
C GLN A 282 -8.38 -26.32 -10.14
N LEU A 283 -8.42 -25.31 -11.03
CA LEU A 283 -8.45 -25.48 -12.48
C LEU A 283 -7.04 -25.46 -13.11
N GLU A 284 -5.99 -25.19 -12.32
CA GLU A 284 -4.58 -25.22 -12.74
C GLU A 284 -4.19 -26.44 -13.57
N PRO A 285 -4.56 -27.69 -13.19
CA PRO A 285 -4.13 -28.89 -13.92
C PRO A 285 -4.62 -28.93 -15.37
N LEU A 286 -5.69 -28.20 -15.71
CA LEU A 286 -6.26 -28.19 -17.06
C LEU A 286 -5.33 -27.52 -18.06
N VAL A 287 -4.60 -26.49 -17.63
CA VAL A 287 -3.70 -25.73 -18.51
C VAL A 287 -2.41 -26.50 -18.74
N VAL A 288 -1.86 -27.11 -17.68
CA VAL A 288 -0.67 -27.97 -17.75
C VAL A 288 -0.90 -29.18 -18.67
N ASN A 289 -2.10 -29.77 -18.64
CA ASN A 289 -2.44 -30.90 -19.48
C ASN A 289 -2.64 -30.51 -20.97
N ASN A 290 -3.10 -29.30 -21.24
CA ASN A 290 -3.19 -28.76 -22.61
C ASN A 290 -1.81 -28.49 -23.20
N ASP A 291 -0.86 -27.97 -22.42
CA ASP A 291 0.53 -27.77 -22.85
C ASP A 291 1.22 -29.11 -23.16
N LYS A 292 0.97 -30.14 -22.34
CA LYS A 292 1.47 -31.50 -22.57
C LYS A 292 0.85 -32.15 -23.82
N LYS A 293 -0.47 -31.98 -24.05
CA LYS A 293 -1.15 -32.47 -25.26
C LYS A 293 -0.67 -31.76 -26.54
N MET A 294 -0.42 -30.46 -26.49
CA MET A 294 0.14 -29.72 -27.63
C MET A 294 1.58 -30.15 -27.96
N ASN A 295 2.39 -30.47 -26.95
CA ASN A 295 3.77 -30.93 -27.16
C ASN A 295 3.84 -32.40 -27.61
N SER A 296 2.95 -33.27 -27.12
CA SER A 296 2.81 -34.65 -27.63
C SER A 296 2.32 -34.68 -29.09
N SER A 297 1.32 -33.85 -29.45
CA SER A 297 0.79 -33.79 -30.82
C SER A 297 1.78 -33.19 -31.83
N ARG A 298 2.83 -32.49 -31.39
CA ARG A 298 3.91 -31.99 -32.26
C ARG A 298 4.94 -33.07 -32.62
N ASN A 299 5.14 -34.07 -31.77
CA ASN A 299 6.04 -35.20 -32.04
C ASN A 299 5.38 -36.32 -32.85
N ASP A 300 4.05 -36.47 -32.77
CA ASP A 300 3.31 -37.51 -33.52
C ASP A 300 2.95 -37.14 -34.97
N ARG A 301 3.30 -35.93 -35.46
CA ARG A 301 3.12 -35.59 -36.88
C ARG A 301 4.21 -36.16 -37.81
N PHE A 302 5.09 -37.02 -37.30
CA PHE A 302 6.05 -37.77 -38.13
C PHE A 302 5.83 -39.27 -38.18
N ASN A 303 4.83 -39.82 -37.47
CA ASN A 303 4.41 -41.20 -37.66
C ASN A 303 2.98 -41.35 -37.17
N VAL A 304 2.09 -41.73 -38.10
CA VAL A 304 1.01 -42.72 -37.96
C VAL A 304 -0.01 -42.45 -39.06
N VAL A 305 0.10 -43.28 -40.09
CA VAL A 305 -1.01 -43.74 -40.92
C VAL A 305 -2.03 -44.38 -39.98
N GLY A 306 -3.22 -43.81 -39.87
CA GLY A 306 -4.27 -44.38 -39.01
C GLY A 306 -5.62 -43.74 -39.30
N ASN A 307 -6.51 -44.51 -39.90
CA ASN A 307 -7.85 -44.14 -40.33
C ASN A 307 -8.66 -43.51 -39.19
N SER A 308 -9.28 -42.36 -39.44
CA SER A 308 -10.45 -41.91 -38.68
C SER A 308 -11.66 -42.02 -39.60
N GLU A 309 -12.40 -43.11 -39.43
CA GLU A 309 -13.80 -43.19 -39.85
C GLU A 309 -14.58 -42.14 -39.05
N ARG A 310 -15.28 -41.25 -39.76
CA ARG A 310 -16.29 -40.39 -39.17
C ARG A 310 -17.63 -40.81 -39.77
N VAL A 311 -18.41 -41.49 -38.93
CA VAL A 311 -19.82 -41.79 -39.16
C VAL A 311 -20.60 -40.49 -39.05
N GLU A 312 -21.29 -40.11 -40.11
CA GLU A 312 -22.46 -39.23 -40.03
C GLU A 312 -23.66 -39.97 -40.65
N ASN A 313 -24.70 -40.09 -39.84
CA ASN A 313 -25.98 -40.70 -40.20
C ASN A 313 -26.72 -39.80 -41.19
N THR A 314 -27.01 -40.33 -42.37
CA THR A 314 -28.19 -39.93 -43.14
C THR A 314 -28.93 -41.15 -43.65
N SER A 315 -30.24 -41.05 -43.51
CA SER A 315 -31.29 -42.03 -43.75
C SER A 315 -31.30 -42.62 -45.16
N GLY A 316 -31.38 -43.96 -45.21
CA GLY A 316 -32.03 -44.74 -46.27
C GLY A 316 -31.37 -44.76 -47.65
N GLY A 317 -30.74 -45.90 -48.01
CA GLY A 317 -30.57 -46.30 -49.41
C GLY A 317 -29.13 -46.72 -49.80
N GLU A 318 -28.89 -48.03 -49.79
CA GLU A 318 -27.89 -48.82 -50.54
C GLU A 318 -26.51 -48.21 -50.90
N LEU A 319 -25.47 -48.73 -50.24
CA LEU A 319 -24.05 -48.45 -50.52
C LEU A 319 -23.57 -49.11 -51.83
N LYS A 320 -23.30 -48.30 -52.86
CA LYS A 320 -22.39 -48.64 -53.97
C LYS A 320 -21.07 -47.86 -53.81
N TYR A 321 -19.97 -48.57 -53.59
CA TYR A 321 -18.63 -47.98 -53.47
C TYR A 321 -18.12 -47.45 -54.82
N LYS A 322 -18.05 -46.13 -55.00
CA LYS A 322 -17.27 -45.48 -56.07
C LYS A 322 -15.87 -45.16 -55.55
N LYS A 323 -14.84 -45.78 -56.15
CA LYS A 323 -13.42 -45.39 -55.97
C LYS A 323 -13.24 -43.93 -56.42
N LEU A 324 -12.92 -43.03 -55.48
CA LEU A 324 -12.52 -41.66 -55.83
C LEU A 324 -11.05 -41.65 -56.27
N ASN A 325 -10.81 -41.16 -57.48
CA ASN A 325 -9.48 -40.97 -58.06
C ASN A 325 -8.61 -40.05 -57.18
N ARG A 326 -7.40 -40.51 -56.84
CA ARG A 326 -6.34 -39.71 -56.23
C ARG A 326 -5.94 -38.59 -57.18
N GLN A 327 -6.40 -37.37 -56.93
CA GLN A 327 -5.83 -36.19 -57.58
C GLN A 327 -4.42 -35.97 -57.02
N VAL A 328 -3.42 -36.01 -57.91
CA VAL A 328 -2.03 -35.67 -57.60
C VAL A 328 -2.01 -34.22 -57.08
N LEU A 329 -1.62 -34.04 -55.82
CA LEU A 329 -1.51 -32.73 -55.18
C LEU A 329 -0.47 -31.88 -55.92
N LYS A 330 -0.92 -30.83 -56.61
CA LYS A 330 -0.03 -29.83 -57.22
C LYS A 330 0.44 -28.85 -56.13
N PRO A 331 1.69 -28.39 -56.16
CA PRO A 331 2.18 -27.37 -55.23
C PRO A 331 1.45 -26.03 -55.48
N CYS A 332 1.20 -25.28 -54.40
CA CYS A 332 0.46 -24.02 -54.44
C CYS A 332 1.23 -22.95 -55.24
N SER A 333 0.56 -22.41 -56.27
CA SER A 333 1.12 -21.38 -57.16
C SER A 333 1.55 -20.11 -56.41
N HIS A 334 0.73 -19.61 -55.48
CA HIS A 334 1.00 -18.41 -54.69
C HIS A 334 2.21 -18.55 -53.75
N CYS A 335 2.50 -19.76 -53.28
CA CYS A 335 3.66 -20.04 -52.44
C CYS A 335 4.94 -20.11 -53.29
N ALA A 336 4.86 -20.72 -54.48
CA ALA A 336 5.99 -20.77 -55.42
C ALA A 336 6.45 -19.37 -55.85
N VAL A 337 5.51 -18.48 -56.21
CA VAL A 337 5.81 -17.09 -56.61
C VAL A 337 6.48 -16.28 -55.49
N LYS A 338 6.18 -16.57 -54.21
CA LYS A 338 6.77 -15.90 -53.05
C LYS A 338 8.06 -16.57 -52.53
N GLY A 339 8.67 -17.45 -53.31
CA GLY A 339 9.94 -18.12 -52.96
C GLY A 339 9.80 -19.30 -52.00
N PHE A 340 8.59 -19.85 -51.83
CA PHE A 340 8.33 -21.05 -51.03
C PHE A 340 7.88 -22.23 -51.90
N PRO A 341 8.80 -22.89 -52.62
CA PRO A 341 8.46 -24.07 -53.43
C PRO A 341 8.02 -25.26 -52.55
N ASN A 342 7.30 -26.22 -53.13
CA ASN A 342 6.88 -27.49 -52.52
C ASN A 342 5.89 -27.40 -51.33
N ARG A 343 5.01 -26.39 -51.30
CA ARG A 343 3.89 -26.34 -50.35
C ARG A 343 2.60 -26.85 -50.99
N PHE A 344 2.01 -27.89 -50.42
CA PHE A 344 0.81 -28.55 -50.96
C PHE A 344 -0.40 -28.22 -50.09
N HIS A 345 -1.22 -27.28 -50.55
CA HIS A 345 -2.50 -26.96 -49.95
C HIS A 345 -3.41 -26.30 -51.00
N PRO A 346 -4.74 -26.38 -50.84
CA PRO A 346 -5.69 -25.62 -51.65
C PRO A 346 -5.39 -24.11 -51.60
N GLU A 347 -5.50 -23.42 -52.73
CA GLU A 347 -5.14 -22.00 -52.85
C GLU A 347 -6.01 -21.09 -51.97
N ASN A 348 -7.28 -21.43 -51.79
CA ASN A 348 -8.21 -20.74 -50.89
C ASN A 348 -7.80 -20.79 -49.41
N THR A 349 -6.97 -21.76 -49.01
CA THR A 349 -6.43 -21.89 -47.64
C THR A 349 -5.00 -21.33 -47.52
N CYS A 350 -4.44 -20.80 -48.62
CA CYS A 350 -3.10 -20.28 -48.65
C CYS A 350 -2.96 -19.01 -47.81
N ARG A 351 -2.21 -19.09 -46.71
CA ARG A 351 -1.90 -17.93 -45.84
C ARG A 351 -1.31 -16.75 -46.61
N ASN A 352 -0.49 -17.03 -47.63
CA ASN A 352 0.15 -16.01 -48.45
C ASN A 352 -0.81 -15.31 -49.42
N PHE A 353 -1.89 -15.98 -49.82
CA PHE A 353 -3.00 -15.43 -50.62
C PHE A 353 -3.94 -14.60 -49.73
N ILE A 354 -4.37 -15.17 -48.60
CA ILE A 354 -5.27 -14.51 -47.62
C ILE A 354 -4.66 -13.23 -47.05
N ASN A 355 -3.35 -13.21 -46.80
CA ASN A 355 -2.68 -12.01 -46.32
C ASN A 355 -2.57 -10.92 -47.39
N ASN A 356 -2.55 -11.28 -48.68
CA ASN A 356 -2.50 -10.32 -49.78
C ASN A 356 -3.87 -9.67 -49.99
N THR A 357 -4.95 -10.47 -49.98
CA THR A 357 -6.32 -9.96 -50.09
C THR A 357 -6.69 -9.06 -48.91
N LYS A 358 -6.28 -9.40 -47.68
CA LYS A 358 -6.50 -8.54 -46.50
C LYS A 358 -5.70 -7.22 -46.52
N ARG A 359 -4.52 -7.19 -47.15
CA ARG A 359 -3.74 -5.94 -47.33
C ARG A 359 -4.39 -5.02 -48.36
N ASN A 360 -4.87 -5.57 -49.47
CA ASN A 360 -5.59 -4.78 -50.48
C ASN A 360 -6.90 -4.20 -49.93
N TYR A 361 -7.69 -5.00 -49.19
CA TYR A 361 -8.91 -4.52 -48.54
C TYR A 361 -8.66 -3.39 -47.53
N LYS A 362 -7.56 -3.44 -46.76
CA LYS A 362 -7.18 -2.36 -45.84
C LYS A 362 -6.78 -1.08 -46.57
N ASN A 363 -6.07 -1.18 -47.70
CA ASN A 363 -5.69 -0.01 -48.48
C ASN A 363 -6.90 0.66 -49.16
N ASP A 364 -7.91 -0.11 -49.57
CA ASP A 364 -9.15 0.44 -50.13
C ASP A 364 -10.02 1.13 -49.06
N MET A 365 -10.10 0.59 -47.83
CA MET A 365 -10.76 1.28 -46.71
C MET A 365 -10.04 2.55 -46.25
N ILE A 366 -8.70 2.57 -46.26
CA ILE A 366 -7.94 3.78 -45.86
C ILE A 366 -8.15 4.90 -46.89
N LYS A 367 -8.32 4.57 -48.19
CA LYS A 367 -8.68 5.55 -49.22
C LYS A 367 -10.11 6.09 -49.09
N SER A 368 -11.06 5.29 -48.60
CA SER A 368 -12.45 5.76 -48.47
C SER A 368 -12.67 6.70 -47.29
N VAL A 369 -11.94 6.52 -46.17
CA VAL A 369 -12.14 7.33 -44.94
C VAL A 369 -11.51 8.73 -45.05
N ASN A 370 -10.35 8.85 -45.72
CA ASN A 370 -9.69 10.14 -45.89
C ASN A 370 -10.39 11.09 -46.88
N ASN A 371 -11.26 10.56 -47.75
CA ASN A 371 -12.02 11.41 -48.68
C ASN A 371 -13.31 11.95 -48.05
N THR A 372 -13.92 11.23 -47.09
CA THR A 372 -15.15 11.70 -46.42
C THR A 372 -14.90 12.89 -45.50
N GLU A 373 -13.79 12.91 -44.75
CA GLU A 373 -13.41 14.07 -43.91
C GLU A 373 -13.01 15.31 -44.75
N LEU A 374 -12.51 15.11 -45.98
CA LEU A 374 -12.18 16.19 -46.91
C LEU A 374 -13.43 16.79 -47.58
N GLU A 375 -14.43 15.97 -47.90
CA GLU A 375 -15.72 16.43 -48.45
C GLU A 375 -16.52 17.25 -47.42
N ASP A 376 -16.53 16.84 -46.14
CA ASP A 376 -17.19 17.59 -45.05
C ASP A 376 -16.48 18.93 -44.76
N SER A 377 -15.15 18.98 -44.94
CA SER A 377 -14.35 20.20 -44.79
C SER A 377 -14.55 21.18 -45.94
N ILE A 378 -14.87 20.69 -47.15
CA ILE A 378 -15.14 21.54 -48.32
C ILE A 378 -16.58 22.07 -48.24
N SER A 379 -17.55 21.22 -47.88
CA SER A 379 -18.96 21.62 -47.77
C SER A 379 -19.23 22.65 -46.67
N SER A 380 -18.46 22.63 -45.58
CA SER A 380 -18.54 23.63 -44.50
C SER A 380 -17.85 24.98 -44.84
N SER A 381 -16.99 25.00 -45.86
CA SER A 381 -16.26 26.21 -46.28
C SER A 381 -16.99 27.04 -47.35
N ASP A 382 -17.96 26.44 -48.05
CA ASP A 382 -18.77 27.12 -49.07
C ASP A 382 -20.04 27.78 -48.50
N GLU A 383 -20.54 27.34 -47.34
CA GLU A 383 -21.66 27.99 -46.64
C GLU A 383 -21.26 29.33 -46.00
N ALA A 384 -19.97 29.56 -45.73
CA ALA A 384 -19.45 30.80 -45.13
C ALA A 384 -19.18 31.94 -46.15
N LYS A 385 -19.48 31.74 -47.44
CA LYS A 385 -19.24 32.74 -48.51
C LYS A 385 -20.52 33.39 -49.05
N HIS A 386 -21.68 33.09 -48.47
CA HIS A 386 -22.97 33.61 -48.95
C HIS A 386 -23.83 34.36 -47.90
N GLU A 387 -23.23 34.84 -46.81
CA GLU A 387 -23.84 35.86 -45.94
C GLU A 387 -23.20 37.25 -46.12
#